data_AF-A0A812GAY0-F1
#
_entry.id   AF-A0A812GAY0-F1
#
_cell.length_a   1.000
_cell.length_b   1.000
_cell.length_c   1.000
_cell.angle_alpha   90.00
_cell.angle_beta   90.00
_cell.angle_gamma   90.00
#
_symmetry.space_group_name_H-M   'P 1'
#
loop_
_entity.id
_entity.type
_entity.pdbx_description
1 polymer ?
#
loop_
_entity_poly.entity_id
_entity_poly.type
_entity_poly.pdbx_seq_one_letter_code
_entity_poly.pdbx_strand_id
1 'polypeptide(L)'
;MVVAYCGALATFPDYWWTCTLCFGIPFSYIAIQQIYIDHDVMHGATFPVYEWQRFLTHPFADFFSLPWEEFVLEHNRHHASTVDLLIQGEFGWDPEEFHYALQQWAGPWSSNWYKYLLTVPFIPVIHFFGLNDTGSLFALEWWMHFPDEGAGGKCNKEFWSKWVPRRVKHNAFVLSLWACVWLLGTYPLGRPLSEGWRFLFTVSFFARVGFSAAWMFITNFTHSLPWNEFLAQDPGRTWPVLHNVMAMVLGGKHRWNEMLFHDAAWFSLRLLSPSLLNLDYPV
;
A
#
# COMPACT_ATOMS: atom_id res chain seq x y z
N MET A 1 -10.87 17.47 4.42
CA MET A 1 -11.29 17.36 3.01
C MET A 1 -12.69 16.79 2.85
N VAL A 2 -12.98 15.57 3.30
CA VAL A 2 -14.30 14.92 3.11
C VAL A 2 -15.50 15.80 3.52
N VAL A 3 -15.43 16.48 4.68
CA VAL A 3 -16.49 17.43 5.11
C VAL A 3 -16.66 18.61 4.14
N ALA A 4 -15.57 19.14 3.59
CA ALA A 4 -15.63 20.22 2.61
C ALA A 4 -16.20 19.76 1.26
N TYR A 5 -15.93 18.51 0.86
CA TYR A 5 -16.56 17.88 -0.31
C TYR A 5 -18.07 17.70 -0.12
N CYS A 6 -18.51 17.24 1.07
CA CYS A 6 -19.93 17.20 1.44
C CYS A 6 -20.58 18.60 1.34
N GLY A 7 -19.95 19.63 1.93
CA GLY A 7 -20.42 21.01 1.83
C GLY A 7 -20.48 21.54 0.39
N ALA A 8 -19.47 21.22 -0.45
CA ALA A 8 -19.46 21.59 -1.86
C ALA A 8 -20.61 20.94 -2.64
N LEU A 9 -20.88 19.65 -2.44
CA LEU A 9 -22.04 18.97 -3.05
C LEU A 9 -23.39 19.52 -2.57
N ALA A 10 -23.50 19.90 -1.30
CA ALA A 10 -24.71 20.53 -0.75
C ALA A 10 -24.94 21.93 -1.32
N THR A 11 -23.87 22.68 -1.61
CA THR A 11 -23.95 24.08 -2.10
C THR A 11 -24.07 24.16 -3.62
N PHE A 12 -23.44 23.24 -4.35
CA PHE A 12 -23.33 23.25 -5.81
C PHE A 12 -23.75 21.89 -6.44
N PRO A 13 -24.98 21.42 -6.22
CA PRO A 13 -25.41 20.09 -6.64
C PRO A 13 -25.34 19.87 -8.16
N ASP A 14 -25.58 20.91 -8.96
CA ASP A 14 -25.49 20.84 -10.43
C ASP A 14 -24.04 20.64 -10.93
N TYR A 15 -23.05 21.01 -10.12
CA TYR A 15 -21.62 20.89 -10.42
C TYR A 15 -20.99 19.65 -9.77
N TRP A 16 -21.77 18.58 -9.58
CA TRP A 16 -21.34 17.39 -8.85
C TRP A 16 -20.04 16.77 -9.39
N TRP A 17 -19.87 16.67 -10.71
CA TRP A 17 -18.64 16.15 -11.32
C TRP A 17 -17.42 17.00 -10.95
N THR A 18 -17.55 18.33 -11.04
CA THR A 18 -16.48 19.28 -10.69
C THR A 18 -16.13 19.16 -9.20
N CYS A 19 -17.14 19.15 -8.33
CA CYS A 19 -16.94 18.96 -6.88
C CYS A 19 -16.24 17.61 -6.58
N THR A 20 -16.64 16.55 -7.27
CA THR A 20 -16.09 15.20 -7.14
C THR A 20 -14.63 15.14 -7.57
N LEU A 21 -14.27 15.73 -8.71
CA LEU A 21 -12.89 15.72 -9.22
C LEU A 21 -11.96 16.64 -8.40
N CYS A 22 -12.44 17.82 -8.01
CA CYS A 22 -11.70 18.76 -7.15
C CYS A 22 -11.51 18.23 -5.72
N PHE A 23 -12.35 17.29 -5.25
CA PHE A 23 -12.09 16.51 -4.05
C PHE A 23 -11.16 15.34 -4.33
N GLY A 24 -11.52 14.50 -5.30
CA GLY A 24 -10.96 13.17 -5.50
C GLY A 24 -9.49 13.18 -5.88
N ILE A 25 -9.09 14.02 -6.83
CA ILE A 25 -7.69 14.08 -7.29
C ILE A 25 -6.75 14.52 -6.15
N PRO A 26 -7.01 15.64 -5.43
CA PRO A 26 -6.21 15.99 -4.26
C PRO A 26 -6.29 14.98 -3.11
N PHE A 27 -7.41 14.27 -2.95
CA PHE A 27 -7.58 13.29 -1.87
C PHE A 27 -6.79 12.01 -2.14
N SER A 28 -6.80 11.49 -3.37
CA SER A 28 -5.91 10.41 -3.80
C SER A 28 -4.45 10.82 -3.66
N TYR A 29 -4.08 12.06 -4.02
CA TYR A 29 -2.73 12.56 -3.83
C TYR A 29 -2.30 12.58 -2.36
N ILE A 30 -3.18 13.03 -1.45
CA ILE A 30 -2.89 13.03 -0.01
C ILE A 30 -2.80 11.61 0.56
N ALA A 31 -3.59 10.65 0.06
CA ALA A 31 -3.43 9.23 0.41
C ALA A 31 -2.07 8.67 -0.05
N ILE A 32 -1.55 9.09 -1.22
CA ILE A 32 -0.18 8.76 -1.64
C ILE A 32 0.85 9.35 -0.67
N GLN A 33 0.72 10.64 -0.34
CA GLN A 33 1.64 11.31 0.59
C GLN A 33 1.56 10.74 2.01
N GLN A 34 0.41 10.20 2.42
CA GLN A 34 0.20 9.54 3.70
C GLN A 34 1.04 8.25 3.78
N ILE A 35 0.99 7.38 2.78
CA ILE A 35 1.84 6.17 2.73
C ILE A 35 3.33 6.51 2.86
N TYR A 36 3.82 7.54 2.17
CA TYR A 36 5.22 7.96 2.33
C TYR A 36 5.53 8.44 3.76
N ILE A 37 4.63 9.18 4.42
CA ILE A 37 4.79 9.56 5.83
C ILE A 37 4.79 8.32 6.73
N ASP A 38 3.89 7.36 6.49
CA ASP A 38 3.79 6.16 7.31
C ASP A 38 5.03 5.27 7.12
N HIS A 39 5.57 5.14 5.90
CA HIS A 39 6.85 4.50 5.60
C HIS A 39 8.02 5.20 6.32
N ASP A 40 8.15 6.54 6.18
CA ASP A 40 9.13 7.38 6.88
C ASP A 40 9.11 7.09 8.41
N VAL A 41 7.91 7.02 8.99
CA VAL A 41 7.69 6.80 10.43
C VAL A 41 7.97 5.36 10.83
N MET A 42 7.66 4.35 10.01
CA MET A 42 8.00 2.95 10.31
C MET A 42 9.51 2.72 10.37
N HIS A 43 10.27 3.32 9.46
CA HIS A 43 11.74 3.26 9.46
C HIS A 43 12.39 4.14 10.54
N GLY A 44 11.81 5.30 10.84
CA GLY A 44 12.43 6.33 11.70
C GLY A 44 11.95 6.41 13.16
N ALA A 45 10.80 5.81 13.52
CA ALA A 45 10.21 6.05 14.84
C ALA A 45 10.82 5.21 15.97
N THR A 46 11.22 5.89 17.05
CA THR A 46 11.48 5.24 18.33
C THR A 46 10.19 4.68 18.92
N PHE A 47 10.07 3.36 18.99
CA PHE A 47 8.93 2.68 19.58
C PHE A 47 8.88 2.89 21.11
N PRO A 48 7.72 3.15 21.74
CA PRO A 48 6.37 3.19 21.19
C PRO A 48 5.87 4.61 20.85
N VAL A 49 5.04 4.72 19.80
CA VAL A 49 4.31 5.94 19.44
C VAL A 49 3.15 6.26 20.41
N TYR A 50 2.71 7.53 20.43
CA TYR A 50 1.58 7.98 21.24
C TYR A 50 0.28 7.24 20.85
N GLU A 51 -0.63 7.05 21.80
CA GLU A 51 -1.82 6.22 21.61
C GLU A 51 -2.71 6.70 20.45
N TRP A 52 -2.87 8.01 20.27
CA TRP A 52 -3.66 8.59 19.17
C TRP A 52 -3.02 8.40 17.79
N GLN A 53 -1.68 8.32 17.71
CA GLN A 53 -0.96 8.13 16.44
C GLN A 53 -1.19 6.73 15.85
N ARG A 54 -1.47 5.73 16.70
CA ARG A 54 -1.74 4.34 16.29
C ARG A 54 -2.99 4.18 15.43
N PHE A 55 -3.81 5.22 15.35
CA PHE A 55 -5.04 5.29 14.56
C PHE A 55 -4.92 6.15 13.30
N LEU A 56 -3.73 6.73 13.04
CA LEU A 56 -3.46 7.61 11.89
C LEU A 56 -2.63 6.95 10.78
N THR A 57 -2.38 5.66 10.90
CA THR A 57 -1.40 4.88 10.13
C THR A 57 -1.76 4.65 8.66
N HIS A 58 -3.04 4.84 8.31
CA HIS A 58 -3.64 4.74 6.97
C HIS A 58 -5.18 4.93 7.03
N PRO A 59 -5.71 5.99 7.66
CA PRO A 59 -7.15 6.20 7.78
C PRO A 59 -7.79 6.31 6.38
N PHE A 60 -8.94 5.67 6.22
CA PHE A 60 -9.68 5.52 4.96
C PHE A 60 -9.00 4.67 3.87
N ALA A 61 -7.86 4.01 4.11
CA ALA A 61 -7.29 3.08 3.13
C ALA A 61 -8.23 1.93 2.80
N ASP A 62 -8.95 1.40 3.79
CA ASP A 62 -10.00 0.40 3.58
C ASP A 62 -11.03 0.40 4.73
N PHE A 63 -12.04 -0.46 4.65
CA PHE A 63 -13.09 -0.63 5.68
C PHE A 63 -12.58 -1.27 6.97
N PHE A 64 -11.51 -2.06 6.88
CA PHE A 64 -10.80 -2.65 8.01
C PHE A 64 -9.34 -2.88 7.57
N SER A 65 -8.42 -2.82 8.52
CA SER A 65 -6.98 -2.86 8.22
C SER A 65 -6.15 -3.28 9.44
N LEU A 66 -4.82 -3.36 9.27
CA LEU A 66 -3.90 -3.71 10.34
C LEU A 66 -3.76 -2.55 11.37
N PRO A 67 -3.83 -2.83 12.69
CA PRO A 67 -3.43 -1.86 13.71
C PRO A 67 -1.92 -1.59 13.64
N TRP A 68 -1.48 -0.41 14.10
CA TRP A 68 -0.06 0.01 14.07
C TRP A 68 0.93 -1.07 14.51
N GLU A 69 0.69 -1.74 15.63
CA GLU A 69 1.64 -2.75 16.14
C GLU A 69 1.70 -4.04 15.31
N GLU A 70 0.69 -4.32 14.47
CA GLU A 70 0.73 -5.42 13.51
C GLU A 70 1.30 -4.97 12.16
N PHE A 71 1.00 -3.73 11.73
CA PHE A 71 1.56 -3.11 10.52
C PHE A 71 3.09 -2.98 10.62
N VAL A 72 3.61 -2.46 11.75
CA VAL A 72 5.06 -2.42 12.02
C VAL A 72 5.67 -3.83 12.12
N LEU A 73 4.93 -4.81 12.65
CA LEU A 73 5.43 -6.19 12.77
C LEU A 73 5.48 -6.89 11.41
N GLU A 74 4.55 -6.59 10.53
CA GLU A 74 4.54 -7.02 9.13
C GLU A 74 5.73 -6.40 8.38
N HIS A 75 5.85 -5.07 8.37
CA HIS A 75 6.98 -4.33 7.79
C HIS A 75 8.36 -4.82 8.25
N ASN A 76 8.51 -5.18 9.53
CA ASN A 76 9.76 -5.77 10.04
C ASN A 76 10.00 -7.22 9.56
N ARG A 77 8.95 -8.01 9.34
CA ARG A 77 9.08 -9.36 8.74
C ARG A 77 9.35 -9.26 7.25
N HIS A 78 8.77 -8.28 6.57
CA HIS A 78 9.05 -7.93 5.18
C HIS A 78 10.55 -7.73 4.96
N HIS A 79 11.17 -6.78 5.66
CA HIS A 79 12.60 -6.50 5.52
C HIS A 79 13.52 -7.66 5.95
N ALA A 80 13.02 -8.62 6.74
CA ALA A 80 13.75 -9.85 7.05
C ALA A 80 13.74 -10.87 5.89
N SER A 81 12.76 -10.81 4.98
CA SER A 81 12.67 -11.64 3.76
C SER A 81 13.27 -10.98 2.51
N THR A 82 13.56 -9.67 2.51
CA THR A 82 13.97 -8.91 1.31
C THR A 82 15.19 -9.47 0.56
N VAL A 83 16.06 -10.27 1.19
CA VAL A 83 17.20 -10.91 0.50
C VAL A 83 16.76 -11.79 -0.68
N ASP A 84 15.58 -12.42 -0.59
CA ASP A 84 15.02 -13.27 -1.66
C ASP A 84 14.06 -12.50 -2.60
N LEU A 85 13.46 -11.39 -2.14
CA LEU A 85 12.46 -10.58 -2.86
C LEU A 85 13.04 -9.70 -3.99
N LEU A 86 14.35 -9.43 -3.95
CA LEU A 86 15.10 -8.49 -4.80
C LEU A 86 15.12 -8.80 -6.33
N ILE A 87 14.38 -9.80 -6.79
CA ILE A 87 14.21 -10.15 -8.21
C ILE A 87 12.75 -10.02 -8.68
N GLN A 88 11.77 -10.01 -7.77
CA GLN A 88 10.35 -10.29 -8.12
C GLN A 88 9.34 -9.23 -7.61
N GLY A 89 9.77 -8.30 -6.76
CA GLY A 89 8.92 -7.28 -6.14
C GLY A 89 8.80 -7.49 -4.63
N GLU A 90 8.52 -6.43 -3.91
CA GLU A 90 8.50 -6.46 -2.44
C GLU A 90 7.12 -6.82 -1.89
N PHE A 91 6.95 -8.05 -1.39
CA PHE A 91 5.83 -8.40 -0.49
C PHE A 91 6.30 -9.26 0.68
N GLY A 92 5.92 -8.85 1.89
CA GLY A 92 6.47 -9.35 3.14
C GLY A 92 5.78 -10.59 3.68
N TRP A 93 6.59 -11.58 4.09
CA TRP A 93 6.13 -12.86 4.64
C TRP A 93 5.06 -13.60 3.80
N ASP A 94 5.41 -13.81 2.52
CA ASP A 94 4.79 -14.75 1.58
C ASP A 94 3.23 -14.83 1.56
N PRO A 95 2.54 -13.73 1.19
CA PRO A 95 1.35 -13.74 0.32
C PRO A 95 1.69 -14.19 -1.12
N GLU A 96 2.98 -14.43 -1.36
CA GLU A 96 3.55 -14.66 -2.65
C GLU A 96 3.10 -16.01 -3.19
N GLU A 97 2.68 -17.00 -2.40
CA GLU A 97 1.98 -18.18 -2.94
C GLU A 97 0.84 -17.82 -3.90
N PHE A 98 0.07 -16.73 -3.66
CA PHE A 98 -0.97 -16.31 -4.60
C PHE A 98 -0.44 -15.45 -5.76
N HIS A 99 0.40 -14.45 -5.48
CA HIS A 99 0.96 -13.59 -6.53
C HIS A 99 2.02 -14.31 -7.38
N TYR A 100 2.93 -15.08 -6.79
CA TYR A 100 3.78 -16.07 -7.46
C TYR A 100 3.00 -17.19 -8.08
N ALA A 101 1.91 -17.75 -7.54
CA ALA A 101 1.11 -18.68 -8.35
C ALA A 101 0.69 -17.99 -9.66
N LEU A 102 0.08 -16.81 -9.59
CA LEU A 102 -0.30 -16.07 -10.81
C LEU A 102 0.90 -15.71 -11.71
N GLN A 103 2.05 -15.35 -11.13
CA GLN A 103 3.29 -15.00 -11.85
C GLN A 103 4.19 -16.20 -12.24
N GLN A 104 3.94 -17.42 -11.76
CA GLN A 104 4.76 -18.62 -12.01
C GLN A 104 3.99 -19.75 -12.71
N TRP A 105 2.66 -19.82 -12.57
CA TRP A 105 1.76 -20.97 -12.86
C TRP A 105 1.96 -21.78 -14.15
N ALA A 106 2.60 -21.24 -15.19
CA ALA A 106 2.76 -21.79 -16.55
C ALA A 106 1.45 -22.13 -17.31
N GLY A 107 0.33 -22.37 -16.63
CA GLY A 107 -0.87 -22.98 -17.21
C GLY A 107 -0.61 -24.41 -17.71
N PRO A 108 -1.63 -25.08 -18.29
CA PRO A 108 -1.43 -26.35 -18.98
C PRO A 108 -0.68 -26.22 -20.33
N TRP A 109 -0.20 -25.02 -20.67
CA TRP A 109 0.44 -24.69 -21.94
C TRP A 109 1.74 -23.93 -21.63
N SER A 110 2.88 -24.64 -21.70
CA SER A 110 4.24 -24.27 -21.22
C SER A 110 4.84 -22.89 -21.61
N SER A 111 4.10 -22.05 -22.31
CA SER A 111 4.44 -20.69 -22.67
C SER A 111 3.91 -19.68 -21.65
N ASN A 112 4.83 -19.05 -20.91
CA ASN A 112 4.59 -18.03 -19.89
C ASN A 112 4.04 -16.67 -20.42
N TRP A 113 3.46 -16.60 -21.63
CA TRP A 113 3.03 -15.35 -22.27
C TRP A 113 1.96 -14.60 -21.49
N TYR A 114 1.09 -15.34 -20.79
CA TYR A 114 -0.02 -14.76 -20.05
C TYR A 114 0.45 -13.92 -18.85
N LYS A 115 1.68 -14.09 -18.35
CA LYS A 115 2.25 -13.26 -17.27
C LYS A 115 2.26 -11.78 -17.67
N TYR A 116 2.69 -11.49 -18.90
CA TYR A 116 2.70 -10.14 -19.47
C TYR A 116 1.30 -9.52 -19.67
N LEU A 117 0.23 -10.32 -19.54
CA LEU A 117 -1.13 -9.92 -19.90
C LEU A 117 -2.13 -10.01 -18.72
N LEU A 118 -1.89 -10.91 -17.76
CA LEU A 118 -2.75 -11.19 -16.60
C LEU A 118 -2.16 -10.76 -15.25
N THR A 119 -0.83 -10.61 -15.11
CA THR A 119 -0.25 -10.12 -13.84
C THR A 119 0.10 -8.65 -13.94
N VAL A 120 1.11 -8.27 -14.73
CA VAL A 120 1.63 -6.88 -14.77
C VAL A 120 0.54 -5.81 -15.01
N PRO A 121 -0.42 -5.97 -15.95
CA PRO A 121 -1.48 -4.96 -16.16
C PRO A 121 -2.56 -4.97 -15.08
N PHE A 122 -2.68 -6.04 -14.28
CA PHE A 122 -3.69 -6.21 -13.23
C PHE A 122 -3.17 -5.89 -11.83
N ILE A 123 -1.86 -5.77 -11.61
CA ILE A 123 -1.27 -5.25 -10.36
C ILE A 123 -2.01 -3.99 -9.84
N PRO A 124 -2.31 -2.95 -10.64
CA PRO A 124 -3.05 -1.79 -10.16
C PRO A 124 -4.47 -2.12 -9.67
N VAL A 125 -5.11 -3.12 -10.29
CA VAL A 125 -6.47 -3.58 -9.96
C VAL A 125 -6.46 -4.44 -8.70
N ILE A 126 -5.46 -5.30 -8.53
CA ILE A 126 -5.27 -6.14 -7.35
C ILE A 126 -4.99 -5.25 -6.12
N HIS A 127 -4.10 -4.27 -6.28
CA HIS A 127 -3.90 -3.23 -5.27
C HIS A 127 -5.17 -2.44 -5.00
N PHE A 128 -5.94 -2.08 -6.03
CA PHE A 128 -7.23 -1.40 -5.85
C PHE A 128 -8.21 -2.17 -4.95
N PHE A 129 -8.22 -3.50 -5.00
CA PHE A 129 -9.19 -4.33 -4.27
C PHE A 129 -8.82 -4.74 -2.84
N GLY A 130 -7.58 -4.53 -2.38
CA GLY A 130 -7.24 -4.74 -0.96
C GLY A 130 -5.95 -5.50 -0.68
N LEU A 131 -5.26 -5.98 -1.72
CA LEU A 131 -4.06 -6.81 -1.57
C LEU A 131 -2.77 -5.96 -1.55
N ASN A 132 -2.72 -5.04 -0.58
CA ASN A 132 -1.57 -4.23 -0.20
C ASN A 132 -1.57 -4.02 1.31
N ASP A 133 -0.46 -3.55 1.88
CA ASP A 133 -0.18 -3.61 3.32
C ASP A 133 -1.17 -2.81 4.19
N THR A 134 -1.89 -1.86 3.58
CA THR A 134 -2.96 -1.05 4.21
C THR A 134 -4.38 -1.48 3.86
N GLY A 135 -4.51 -2.50 3.01
CA GLY A 135 -5.76 -2.99 2.46
C GLY A 135 -6.43 -4.10 3.28
N SER A 136 -7.73 -4.26 3.05
CA SER A 136 -8.58 -5.21 3.77
C SER A 136 -8.26 -6.67 3.45
N LEU A 137 -8.03 -7.02 2.18
CA LEU A 137 -7.73 -8.41 1.78
C LEU A 137 -6.41 -8.88 2.41
N PHE A 138 -5.37 -8.05 2.35
CA PHE A 138 -4.11 -8.31 3.02
C PHE A 138 -4.27 -8.42 4.55
N ALA A 139 -5.07 -7.55 5.17
CA ALA A 139 -5.34 -7.64 6.60
C ALA A 139 -6.05 -8.97 6.99
N LEU A 140 -6.96 -9.50 6.15
CA LEU A 140 -7.53 -10.84 6.36
C LEU A 140 -6.46 -11.93 6.23
N GLU A 141 -5.70 -11.90 5.14
CA GLU A 141 -4.65 -12.87 4.83
C GLU A 141 -3.60 -12.94 5.96
N TRP A 142 -3.09 -11.78 6.38
CA TRP A 142 -2.24 -11.66 7.56
C TRP A 142 -2.91 -12.28 8.79
N TRP A 143 -4.15 -11.93 9.12
CA TRP A 143 -4.85 -12.49 10.28
C TRP A 143 -5.14 -14.00 10.21
N MET A 144 -5.24 -14.60 9.02
CA MET A 144 -5.39 -16.04 8.83
C MET A 144 -4.09 -16.80 9.08
N HIS A 145 -2.95 -16.21 8.72
CA HIS A 145 -1.64 -16.86 8.84
C HIS A 145 -0.92 -16.53 10.16
N PHE A 146 -1.22 -15.40 10.80
CA PHE A 146 -0.53 -14.88 11.99
C PHE A 146 -0.50 -15.84 13.21
N PRO A 147 0.71 -16.13 13.75
CA PRO A 147 1.81 -17.04 13.31
C PRO A 147 1.55 -18.52 13.77
N ASP A 148 2.45 -19.54 13.74
CA ASP A 148 2.07 -21.00 13.86
C ASP A 148 2.41 -21.80 15.18
N GLU A 149 1.52 -22.68 15.70
CA GLU A 149 1.51 -23.20 17.10
C GLU A 149 2.77 -24.02 17.46
N GLY A 150 3.57 -23.54 18.42
CA GLY A 150 4.85 -24.14 18.80
C GLY A 150 5.89 -23.10 19.22
N ALA A 151 7.18 -23.44 19.12
CA ALA A 151 8.28 -22.49 19.18
C ALA A 151 8.33 -21.65 17.88
N GLY A 152 7.31 -20.79 17.72
CA GLY A 152 6.91 -20.10 16.49
C GLY A 152 5.55 -19.41 16.63
N GLY A 153 4.68 -19.93 17.52
CA GLY A 153 3.44 -19.39 18.06
C GLY A 153 2.27 -18.98 17.13
N LYS A 154 1.24 -19.83 16.96
CA LYS A 154 -0.19 -19.46 16.81
C LYS A 154 -0.74 -19.34 18.22
N CYS A 155 -1.57 -18.33 18.45
CA CYS A 155 -2.28 -18.17 19.71
C CYS A 155 -1.40 -18.30 20.99
N ASN A 156 -0.35 -17.47 21.12
CA ASN A 156 0.34 -17.35 22.42
C ASN A 156 -0.67 -16.96 23.52
N LYS A 157 -0.34 -17.12 24.81
CA LYS A 157 -1.25 -16.76 25.92
C LYS A 157 -1.72 -15.30 25.91
N GLU A 158 -1.03 -14.43 25.16
CA GLU A 158 -1.40 -13.04 25.00
C GLU A 158 -2.46 -12.82 23.90
N PHE A 159 -2.74 -13.76 22.99
CA PHE A 159 -3.59 -13.51 21.82
C PHE A 159 -4.97 -12.94 22.17
N TRP A 160 -5.69 -13.60 23.07
CA TRP A 160 -7.00 -13.15 23.53
C TRP A 160 -6.97 -11.90 24.42
N SER A 161 -5.84 -11.63 25.09
CA SER A 161 -5.70 -10.52 26.05
C SER A 161 -4.98 -9.28 25.49
N LYS A 162 -4.31 -9.39 24.34
CA LYS A 162 -3.46 -8.37 23.72
C LYS A 162 -3.83 -8.14 22.25
N TRP A 163 -3.83 -9.17 21.40
CA TRP A 163 -4.03 -9.01 19.96
C TRP A 163 -5.51 -8.76 19.62
N VAL A 164 -6.43 -9.59 20.10
CA VAL A 164 -7.87 -9.42 19.83
C VAL A 164 -8.41 -8.05 20.30
N PRO A 165 -8.14 -7.56 21.53
CA PRO A 165 -8.60 -6.24 21.95
C PRO A 165 -8.04 -5.08 21.12
N ARG A 166 -6.79 -5.18 20.62
CA ARG A 166 -6.19 -4.17 19.72
C ARG A 166 -6.89 -4.14 18.37
N ARG A 167 -7.06 -5.30 17.73
CA ARG A 167 -7.77 -5.43 16.45
C ARG A 167 -9.20 -4.88 16.54
N VAL A 168 -9.92 -5.20 17.62
CA VAL A 168 -11.27 -4.69 17.87
C VAL A 168 -11.26 -3.17 18.05
N LYS A 169 -10.35 -2.61 18.86
CA LYS A 169 -10.26 -1.16 19.10
C LYS A 169 -9.94 -0.38 17.82
N HIS A 170 -8.98 -0.87 17.02
CA HIS A 170 -8.61 -0.28 15.73
C HIS A 170 -9.77 -0.30 14.73
N ASN A 171 -10.36 -1.47 14.50
CA ASN A 171 -11.43 -1.59 13.51
C ASN A 171 -12.74 -0.93 13.96
N ALA A 172 -13.00 -0.81 15.28
CA ALA A 172 -14.07 0.04 15.79
C ALA A 172 -13.83 1.53 15.49
N PHE A 173 -12.58 2.01 15.59
CA PHE A 173 -12.22 3.37 15.19
C PHE A 173 -12.38 3.58 13.67
N VAL A 174 -11.84 2.69 12.84
CA VAL A 174 -11.99 2.75 11.37
C VAL A 174 -13.47 2.71 10.96
N LEU A 175 -14.27 1.82 11.55
CA LEU A 175 -15.71 1.77 11.34
C LEU A 175 -16.42 3.06 11.77
N SER A 176 -15.99 3.70 12.86
CA SER A 176 -16.57 4.99 13.29
C SER A 176 -16.28 6.12 12.29
N LEU A 177 -15.09 6.13 11.69
CA LEU A 177 -14.76 7.08 10.62
C LEU A 177 -15.63 6.83 9.37
N TRP A 178 -15.79 5.57 8.94
CA TRP A 178 -16.67 5.23 7.81
C TRP A 178 -18.14 5.52 8.11
N ALA A 179 -18.62 5.33 9.34
CA ALA A 179 -19.96 5.72 9.75
C ALA A 179 -20.16 7.25 9.66
N CYS A 180 -19.17 8.06 10.07
CA CYS A 180 -19.20 9.50 9.86
C CYS A 180 -19.26 9.87 8.36
N VAL A 181 -18.47 9.21 7.51
CA VAL A 181 -18.53 9.41 6.05
C VAL A 181 -19.89 9.01 5.47
N TRP A 182 -20.46 7.88 5.89
CA TRP A 182 -21.80 7.46 5.50
C TRP A 182 -22.84 8.53 5.85
N LEU A 183 -22.83 9.04 7.09
CA LEU A 183 -23.79 10.04 7.56
C LEU A 183 -23.66 11.38 6.80
N LEU A 184 -22.45 11.81 6.44
CA LEU A 184 -22.25 12.96 5.54
C LEU A 184 -22.93 12.77 4.18
N GLY A 185 -23.03 11.52 3.70
CA GLY A 185 -23.74 11.15 2.47
C GLY A 185 -25.27 11.20 2.52
N THR A 186 -25.86 11.53 3.67
CA THR A 186 -27.31 11.41 3.93
C THR A 186 -27.98 12.77 4.09
N TYR A 187 -28.39 13.12 5.31
CA TYR A 187 -29.13 14.35 5.63
C TYR A 187 -28.47 15.64 5.11
N PRO A 188 -27.13 15.85 5.20
CA PRO A 188 -26.49 17.05 4.66
C PRO A 188 -26.63 17.23 3.14
N LEU A 189 -26.90 16.13 2.41
CA LEU A 189 -27.12 16.13 0.96
C LEU A 189 -28.60 15.93 0.59
N GLY A 190 -29.53 16.03 1.55
CA GLY A 190 -30.96 15.79 1.35
C GLY A 190 -31.33 14.32 1.06
N ARG A 191 -30.46 13.36 1.37
CA ARG A 191 -30.63 11.93 1.05
C ARG A 191 -31.05 11.11 2.27
N PRO A 192 -31.83 10.03 2.09
CA PRO A 192 -32.20 9.11 3.18
C PRO A 192 -30.97 8.33 3.68
N LEU A 193 -31.07 7.77 4.90
CA LEU A 193 -29.98 6.98 5.51
C LEU A 193 -29.53 5.79 4.63
N SER A 194 -30.44 5.22 3.85
CA SER A 194 -30.19 4.13 2.90
C SER A 194 -29.32 4.51 1.69
N GLU A 195 -29.04 5.80 1.46
CA GLU A 195 -28.24 6.30 0.33
C GLU A 195 -26.84 6.82 0.71
N GLY A 196 -26.47 6.78 2.00
CA GLY A 196 -25.16 7.24 2.46
C GLY A 196 -23.98 6.52 1.80
N TRP A 197 -24.18 5.27 1.36
CA TRP A 197 -23.21 4.51 0.59
C TRP A 197 -22.74 5.23 -0.68
N ARG A 198 -23.55 6.09 -1.31
CA ARG A 198 -23.18 6.78 -2.56
C ARG A 198 -21.97 7.70 -2.34
N PHE A 199 -22.00 8.46 -1.25
CA PHE A 199 -20.91 9.37 -0.88
C PHE A 199 -19.71 8.60 -0.32
N LEU A 200 -19.97 7.61 0.54
CA LEU A 200 -18.93 6.74 1.09
C LEU A 200 -18.17 5.97 0.00
N PHE A 201 -18.87 5.46 -1.02
CA PHE A 201 -18.25 4.80 -2.16
C PHE A 201 -17.34 5.75 -2.95
N THR A 202 -17.75 7.02 -3.17
CA THR A 202 -16.86 8.00 -3.81
C THR A 202 -15.60 8.29 -2.98
N VAL A 203 -15.76 8.47 -1.66
CA VAL A 203 -14.61 8.71 -0.75
C VAL A 203 -13.68 7.49 -0.71
N SER A 204 -14.24 6.29 -0.59
CA SER A 204 -13.51 5.01 -0.64
C SER A 204 -12.79 4.85 -1.97
N PHE A 205 -13.47 5.04 -3.12
CA PHE A 205 -12.86 4.93 -4.45
C PHE A 205 -11.60 5.82 -4.59
N PHE A 206 -11.68 7.10 -4.23
CA PHE A 206 -10.51 7.99 -4.32
C PHE A 206 -9.43 7.69 -3.27
N ALA A 207 -9.78 7.20 -2.08
CA ALA A 207 -8.79 6.67 -1.14
C ALA A 207 -8.06 5.46 -1.75
N ARG A 208 -8.81 4.45 -2.24
CA ARG A 208 -8.29 3.26 -2.90
C ARG A 208 -7.36 3.62 -4.05
N VAL A 209 -7.74 4.53 -4.95
CA VAL A 209 -6.87 5.01 -6.03
C VAL A 209 -5.53 5.53 -5.50
N GLY A 210 -5.53 6.34 -4.44
CA GLY A 210 -4.32 6.90 -3.86
C GLY A 210 -3.43 5.86 -3.16
N PHE A 211 -3.98 5.13 -2.20
CA PHE A 211 -3.26 4.09 -1.46
C PHE A 211 -2.70 3.01 -2.40
N SER A 212 -3.49 2.57 -3.38
CA SER A 212 -3.08 1.53 -4.34
C SER A 212 -2.01 2.02 -5.32
N ALA A 213 -2.06 3.29 -5.73
CA ALA A 213 -1.02 3.88 -6.58
C ALA A 213 0.31 4.04 -5.83
N ALA A 214 0.28 4.37 -4.53
CA ALA A 214 1.48 4.42 -3.70
C ALA A 214 2.11 3.03 -3.55
N TRP A 215 1.33 2.04 -3.11
CA TRP A 215 1.82 0.67 -2.95
C TRP A 215 2.34 0.07 -4.25
N MET A 216 1.59 0.16 -5.35
CA MET A 216 2.08 -0.26 -6.69
C MET A 216 3.43 0.36 -7.05
N PHE A 217 3.64 1.64 -6.73
CA PHE A 217 4.88 2.33 -7.04
C PHE A 217 6.03 1.83 -6.15
N ILE A 218 5.77 1.67 -4.84
CA ILE A 218 6.75 1.25 -3.82
C ILE A 218 7.14 -0.23 -3.94
N THR A 219 6.22 -1.15 -4.26
CA THR A 219 6.49 -2.60 -4.19
C THR A 219 6.68 -3.29 -5.53
N ASN A 220 6.23 -2.67 -6.63
CA ASN A 220 6.31 -3.28 -7.96
C ASN A 220 7.08 -2.44 -8.97
N PHE A 221 6.96 -1.11 -8.94
CA PHE A 221 7.64 -0.26 -9.92
C PHE A 221 9.13 -0.08 -9.59
N THR A 222 9.45 0.28 -8.34
CA THR A 222 10.83 0.47 -7.86
C THR A 222 11.65 -0.82 -7.80
N HIS A 223 11.01 -1.98 -7.77
CA HIS A 223 11.69 -3.29 -7.81
C HIS A 223 11.76 -3.90 -9.22
N SER A 224 11.18 -3.24 -10.22
CA SER A 224 11.13 -3.76 -11.58
C SER A 224 12.50 -3.70 -12.30
N LEU A 225 12.76 -4.68 -13.18
CA LEU A 225 13.98 -4.69 -14.01
C LEU A 225 14.17 -3.39 -14.83
N PRO A 226 13.12 -2.82 -15.49
CA PRO A 226 13.25 -1.55 -16.20
C PRO A 226 13.63 -0.37 -15.29
N TRP A 227 13.19 -0.37 -14.03
CA TRP A 227 13.60 0.64 -13.05
C TRP A 227 15.08 0.50 -12.69
N ASN A 228 15.53 -0.71 -12.41
CA ASN A 228 16.95 -0.99 -12.15
C ASN A 228 17.86 -0.59 -13.34
N GLU A 229 17.42 -0.81 -14.59
CA GLU A 229 18.11 -0.34 -15.79
C GLU A 229 18.09 1.18 -15.97
N PHE A 230 17.02 1.86 -15.54
CA PHE A 230 16.90 3.32 -15.50
C PHE A 230 17.83 3.94 -14.45
N LEU A 231 17.91 3.36 -13.24
CA LEU A 231 18.81 3.79 -12.17
C LEU A 231 20.28 3.66 -12.57
N ALA A 232 20.65 2.58 -13.27
CA ALA A 232 22.01 2.34 -13.75
C ALA A 232 22.52 3.40 -14.75
N GLN A 233 21.64 4.24 -15.31
CA GLN A 233 21.98 5.29 -16.27
C GLN A 233 22.18 6.68 -15.64
N ASP A 234 22.26 6.78 -14.31
CA ASP A 234 22.32 8.07 -13.57
C ASP A 234 21.19 9.01 -14.00
N PRO A 235 19.94 8.74 -13.59
CA PRO A 235 18.78 9.47 -14.10
C PRO A 235 18.76 10.94 -13.70
N GLY A 236 19.46 11.33 -12.62
CA GLY A 236 19.63 12.72 -12.23
C GLY A 236 20.46 13.52 -13.24
N ARG A 237 21.45 12.87 -13.87
CA ARG A 237 22.28 13.45 -14.94
C ARG A 237 21.66 13.29 -16.33
N THR A 238 21.05 12.15 -16.61
CA THR A 238 20.56 11.78 -17.95
C THR A 238 19.18 12.40 -18.26
N TRP A 239 18.29 12.50 -17.27
CA TRP A 239 16.96 13.12 -17.44
C TRP A 239 16.65 14.16 -16.34
N PRO A 240 17.41 15.27 -16.26
CA PRO A 240 17.28 16.24 -15.16
C PRO A 240 15.90 16.92 -15.09
N VAL A 241 15.18 17.04 -16.21
CA VAL A 241 13.80 17.55 -16.23
C VAL A 241 12.84 16.55 -15.56
N LEU A 242 12.90 15.27 -15.96
CA LEU A 242 12.09 14.21 -15.35
C LEU A 242 12.38 14.08 -13.85
N HIS A 243 13.66 14.09 -13.46
CA HIS A 243 14.08 14.03 -12.06
C HIS A 243 13.49 15.18 -11.22
N ASN A 244 13.48 16.42 -11.73
CA ASN A 244 12.87 17.55 -11.00
C ASN A 244 11.32 17.49 -11.01
N VAL A 245 10.69 17.01 -12.08
CA VAL A 245 9.22 16.82 -12.13
C VAL A 245 8.78 15.75 -11.13
N MET A 246 9.45 14.59 -11.09
CA MET A 246 9.14 13.53 -10.13
C MET A 246 9.39 13.98 -8.68
N ALA A 247 10.46 14.74 -8.42
CA ALA A 247 10.69 15.37 -7.12
C ALA A 247 9.58 16.36 -6.73
N MET A 248 8.98 17.10 -7.68
CA MET A 248 7.82 17.95 -7.39
C MET A 248 6.57 17.12 -7.10
N VAL A 249 6.31 16.09 -7.90
CA VAL A 249 5.15 15.20 -7.77
C VAL A 249 5.19 14.41 -6.46
N LEU A 250 6.36 13.97 -5.98
CA LEU A 250 6.47 13.18 -4.75
C LEU A 250 6.63 14.03 -3.47
N GLY A 251 6.44 15.35 -3.56
CA GLY A 251 6.51 16.25 -2.40
C GLY A 251 7.92 16.67 -1.98
N GLY A 252 8.96 16.31 -2.73
CA GLY A 252 10.32 16.83 -2.57
C GLY A 252 11.42 15.94 -3.15
N LYS A 253 12.62 16.51 -3.30
CA LYS A 253 13.82 15.74 -3.73
C LYS A 253 14.21 14.62 -2.77
N HIS A 254 13.89 14.75 -1.48
CA HIS A 254 14.20 13.72 -0.49
C HIS A 254 13.42 12.43 -0.77
N ARG A 255 12.09 12.51 -0.84
CA ARG A 255 11.19 11.40 -1.18
C ARG A 255 11.44 10.81 -2.55
N TRP A 256 11.80 11.64 -3.53
CA TRP A 256 12.19 11.14 -4.84
C TRP A 256 13.53 10.39 -4.82
N ASN A 257 14.52 10.86 -4.04
CA ASN A 257 15.78 10.12 -3.87
C ASN A 257 15.57 8.82 -3.09
N GLU A 258 14.73 8.83 -2.05
CA GLU A 258 14.30 7.62 -1.35
C GLU A 258 13.67 6.64 -2.35
N MET A 259 12.76 7.09 -3.21
CA MET A 259 12.16 6.24 -4.25
C MET A 259 13.14 5.77 -5.34
N LEU A 260 14.16 6.56 -5.69
CA LEU A 260 15.22 6.15 -6.59
C LEU A 260 16.14 5.08 -5.99
N PHE A 261 16.28 5.02 -4.67
CA PHE A 261 17.20 4.12 -3.99
C PHE A 261 16.49 3.22 -2.97
N HIS A 262 15.18 3.06 -3.12
CA HIS A 262 14.32 2.22 -2.29
C HIS A 262 14.82 0.78 -2.38
N ASP A 263 15.13 0.21 -1.22
CA ASP A 263 15.79 -1.08 -1.01
C ASP A 263 16.90 -1.45 -2.02
N ALA A 264 17.74 -0.47 -2.37
CA ALA A 264 18.84 -0.59 -3.34
C ALA A 264 20.05 -1.44 -2.86
N ALA A 265 19.79 -2.66 -2.37
CA ALA A 265 20.81 -3.66 -2.04
C ALA A 265 21.58 -4.16 -3.28
N TRP A 266 20.94 -4.18 -4.46
CA TRP A 266 21.52 -4.70 -5.70
C TRP A 266 22.80 -3.97 -6.14
N PHE A 267 22.86 -2.64 -5.98
CA PHE A 267 24.04 -1.85 -6.35
C PHE A 267 25.25 -2.19 -5.46
N SER A 268 24.99 -2.44 -4.17
CA SER A 268 26.02 -2.85 -3.21
C SER A 268 26.54 -4.27 -3.52
N LEU A 269 25.65 -5.23 -3.82
CA LEU A 269 26.04 -6.60 -4.16
C LEU A 269 26.85 -6.69 -5.46
N ARG A 270 26.48 -5.93 -6.49
CA ARG A 270 27.22 -5.89 -7.78
C ARG A 270 28.65 -5.34 -7.64
N LEU A 271 28.87 -4.44 -6.67
CA LEU A 271 30.18 -3.89 -6.35
C LEU A 271 31.02 -4.81 -5.44
N LEU A 272 30.39 -5.72 -4.69
CA LEU A 272 31.06 -6.56 -3.69
C LEU A 272 31.40 -7.98 -4.18
N SER A 273 30.68 -8.55 -5.15
CA SER A 273 31.01 -9.88 -5.68
C SER A 273 30.49 -10.15 -7.10
N PRO A 274 31.29 -9.89 -8.16
CA PRO A 274 30.96 -10.29 -9.53
C PRO A 274 30.81 -11.82 -9.72
N SER A 275 31.36 -12.62 -8.82
CA SER A 275 31.35 -14.10 -8.91
C SER A 275 30.03 -14.74 -8.48
N LEU A 276 29.10 -14.00 -7.85
CA LEU A 276 27.76 -14.52 -7.54
C LEU A 276 26.82 -14.59 -8.76
N LEU A 277 27.22 -14.01 -9.91
CA LEU A 277 26.43 -14.04 -11.15
C LEU A 277 26.51 -15.38 -11.92
N ASN A 278 27.36 -16.32 -11.49
CA ASN A 278 27.55 -17.62 -12.14
C ASN A 278 26.87 -18.78 -11.38
N LEU A 279 25.78 -18.52 -10.67
CA LEU A 279 24.88 -19.60 -10.25
C LEU A 279 23.98 -19.98 -11.43
N ASP A 280 24.50 -20.89 -12.26
CA ASP A 280 23.68 -21.66 -13.20
C ASP A 280 22.58 -22.37 -12.41
N TYR A 281 21.33 -21.89 -12.53
CA TYR A 281 20.18 -22.60 -12.00
C TYR A 281 19.95 -23.87 -12.83
N PRO A 282 19.98 -25.07 -12.24
CA PRO A 282 19.56 -26.27 -12.94
C PRO A 282 18.06 -26.19 -13.23
N VAL A 283 17.68 -26.63 -14.44
CA VAL A 283 16.30 -26.68 -14.98
C VAL A 283 15.42 -27.67 -14.21
#